data_AF-A0A4Q1FBT2-F1
#
_entry.id   AF-A0A4Q1FBT2-F1
#
_cell.length_a   1.000
_cell.length_b   1.000
_cell.length_c   1.000
_cell.angle_alpha   90.00
_cell.angle_beta   90.00
_cell.angle_gamma   90.00
#
_symmetry.space_group_name_H-M   'P 1'
#
loop_
_entity.id
_entity.type
_entity.pdbx_description
1 polymer ?
#
loop_
_entity_poly.entity_id
_entity_poly.type
_entity_poly.pdbx_seq_one_letter_code
_entity_poly.pdbx_strand_id
1 'polypeptide(L)'
;MKKLSILLILTVTLFSCSNDNDSSGVKIRLSNASKFNFKNITVNTSTGNVNFEDLNSGQKTSYKVFEYAYSYAFVELQIDGQTYTLQPIDYVGETTLEKGNYTYEITANESQERQGKLGLRLIKD
;
A
#
# COMPACT_ATOMS: atom_id res chain seq x y z
N MET A 1 3.36 48.11 33.81
CA MET A 1 4.04 48.36 32.52
C MET A 1 4.76 47.06 32.15
N LYS A 2 4.22 46.28 31.20
CA LYS A 2 4.81 46.04 29.86
C LYS A 2 6.25 45.47 29.99
N LYS A 3 6.59 44.25 29.54
CA LYS A 3 6.15 43.57 28.32
C LYS A 3 6.33 42.05 28.46
N LEU A 4 5.30 41.32 28.04
CA LEU A 4 5.31 39.88 27.80
C LEU A 4 5.89 39.67 26.39
N SER A 5 7.06 39.04 26.29
CA SER A 5 7.66 38.70 24.99
C SER A 5 7.39 37.24 24.69
N ILE A 6 6.33 36.99 23.91
CA ILE A 6 6.00 35.69 23.30
C ILE A 6 6.91 35.53 22.08
N LEU A 7 7.78 34.51 22.08
CA LEU A 7 8.55 34.12 20.91
C LEU A 7 7.74 33.04 20.15
N LEU A 8 6.99 33.49 19.15
CA LEU A 8 6.24 32.64 18.24
C LEU A 8 7.20 32.06 17.19
N ILE A 9 7.58 30.79 17.35
CA ILE A 9 8.35 30.05 16.36
C ILE A 9 7.37 29.60 15.27
N LEU A 10 7.43 30.28 14.12
CA LEU A 10 6.68 29.94 12.93
C LEU A 10 7.41 28.80 12.21
N THR A 11 7.02 27.55 12.49
CA THR A 11 7.49 26.38 11.75
C THR A 11 6.90 26.40 10.34
N VAL A 12 7.69 26.85 9.37
CA VAL A 12 7.40 26.73 7.95
C VAL A 12 7.51 25.26 7.57
N THR A 13 6.37 24.56 7.50
CA THR A 13 6.31 23.25 6.85
C THR A 13 6.37 23.47 5.36
N LEU A 14 7.54 23.22 4.75
CA LEU A 14 7.66 23.08 3.31
C LEU A 14 6.94 21.77 2.93
N PHE A 15 5.67 21.88 2.55
CA PHE A 15 5.01 20.85 1.77
C PHE A 15 5.72 20.79 0.42
N SER A 16 6.68 19.89 0.30
CA SER A 16 7.21 19.47 -0.98
C SER A 16 6.10 18.69 -1.71
N CYS A 17 5.25 19.41 -2.43
CA CYS A 17 4.46 18.80 -3.50
C CYS A 17 5.44 18.39 -4.61
N SER A 18 5.83 17.11 -4.69
CA SER A 18 6.40 16.61 -5.95
C SER A 18 5.24 16.47 -6.93
N ASN A 19 5.23 17.34 -7.92
CA ASN A 19 4.38 17.23 -9.09
C ASN A 19 5.10 16.29 -10.08
N ASP A 20 5.04 14.99 -9.80
CA ASP A 20 5.64 14.00 -10.69
C ASP A 20 4.63 13.65 -11.79
N ASN A 21 4.59 14.53 -12.79
CA ASN A 21 4.01 14.31 -14.12
C ASN A 21 4.81 13.24 -14.92
N ASP A 22 5.17 12.13 -14.29
CA ASP A 22 5.78 10.99 -14.97
C ASP A 22 4.74 9.89 -15.21
N SER A 23 4.38 9.76 -16.49
CA SER A 23 3.48 8.76 -17.04
C SER A 23 4.16 7.40 -17.28
N SER A 24 5.11 6.99 -16.45
CA SER A 24 6.07 5.93 -16.82
C SER A 24 5.89 4.58 -16.13
N GLY A 25 4.69 4.20 -15.70
CA GLY A 25 4.48 2.84 -15.16
C GLY A 25 3.08 2.57 -14.63
N VAL A 26 2.90 1.37 -14.06
CA VAL A 26 1.71 1.02 -13.29
C VAL A 26 1.88 1.57 -11.89
N LYS A 27 0.92 2.36 -11.41
CA LYS A 27 0.96 2.97 -10.08
C LYS A 27 0.02 2.21 -9.16
N ILE A 28 0.56 1.55 -8.15
CA ILE A 28 -0.20 0.77 -7.18
C ILE A 28 -0.15 1.45 -5.82
N ARG A 29 -1.32 1.64 -5.20
CA ARG A 29 -1.45 1.87 -3.75
C ARG A 29 -2.18 0.70 -3.11
N LEU A 30 -2.07 0.56 -1.80
CA LEU A 30 -2.82 -0.43 -1.04
C LEU A 30 -3.97 0.23 -0.31
N SER A 31 -5.07 -0.50 -0.13
CA SER A 31 -6.13 -0.12 0.80
C SER A 31 -6.47 -1.27 1.74
N ASN A 32 -6.58 -0.97 3.03
CA ASN A 32 -7.00 -1.93 4.03
C ASN A 32 -8.52 -1.93 4.15
N ALA A 33 -9.18 -2.90 3.51
CA ALA A 33 -10.62 -3.10 3.57
C ALA A 33 -11.01 -4.15 4.65
N SER A 34 -10.25 -4.21 5.74
CA SER A 34 -10.52 -5.09 6.88
C SER A 34 -10.64 -4.30 8.17
N LYS A 35 -11.06 -4.97 9.25
CA LYS A 35 -11.06 -4.42 10.62
C LYS A 35 -9.69 -4.49 11.32
N PHE A 36 -8.72 -5.18 10.73
CA PHE A 36 -7.41 -5.41 11.33
C PHE A 36 -6.43 -4.31 10.92
N ASN A 37 -5.42 -4.05 11.74
CA ASN A 37 -4.31 -3.19 11.36
C ASN A 37 -3.22 -4.04 10.69
N PHE A 38 -2.67 -3.53 9.59
CA PHE A 38 -1.61 -4.19 8.83
C PHE A 38 -0.28 -3.51 9.12
N LYS A 39 0.74 -4.32 9.41
CA LYS A 39 2.12 -3.85 9.63
C LYS A 39 3.10 -4.58 8.74
N ASN A 40 4.28 -4.00 8.54
CA ASN A 40 5.40 -4.65 7.83
C ASN A 40 4.97 -5.22 6.46
N ILE A 41 4.23 -4.43 5.69
CA ILE A 41 3.58 -4.88 4.46
C ILE A 41 4.61 -4.93 3.32
N THR A 42 4.70 -6.08 2.66
CA THR A 42 5.53 -6.32 1.47
C THR A 42 4.65 -6.81 0.32
N VAL A 43 4.81 -6.21 -0.85
CA VAL A 43 4.11 -6.63 -2.08
C VAL A 43 5.13 -6.96 -3.16
N ASN A 44 4.86 -8.00 -3.95
CA ASN A 44 5.66 -8.34 -5.12
C ASN A 44 4.76 -8.60 -6.32
N THR A 45 4.88 -7.72 -7.32
CA THR A 45 4.12 -7.74 -8.59
C THR A 45 4.82 -8.53 -9.69
N SER A 46 5.75 -9.41 -9.32
CA SER A 46 6.74 -10.09 -10.16
C SER A 46 7.91 -9.22 -10.65
N THR A 47 8.07 -8.02 -10.08
CA THR A 47 9.24 -7.14 -10.29
C THR A 47 10.15 -7.04 -9.06
N GLY A 48 9.89 -7.84 -8.02
CA GLY A 48 10.62 -7.80 -6.75
C GLY A 48 9.77 -7.31 -5.57
N ASN A 49 10.34 -7.41 -4.36
CA ASN A 49 9.66 -7.04 -3.13
C ASN A 49 9.69 -5.53 -2.91
N VAL A 50 8.53 -4.94 -2.66
CA VAL A 50 8.35 -3.52 -2.34
C VAL A 50 7.62 -3.39 -1.01
N ASN A 51 8.25 -2.73 -0.04
CA ASN A 51 7.65 -2.47 1.26
C ASN A 51 6.67 -1.30 1.16
N PHE A 52 5.58 -1.34 1.92
CA PHE A 52 4.62 -0.25 2.09
C PHE A 52 4.55 0.20 3.54
N GLU A 53 4.08 1.42 3.77
CA GLU A 53 3.77 1.91 5.11
C GLU A 53 2.66 1.08 5.78
N ASP A 54 2.70 1.04 7.12
CA ASP A 54 1.66 0.40 7.92
C ASP A 54 0.29 1.03 7.64
N LEU A 55 -0.77 0.21 7.66
CA LEU A 55 -2.14 0.63 7.40
C LEU A 55 -3.05 0.28 8.56
N ASN A 56 -3.64 1.29 9.19
CA ASN A 56 -4.78 1.03 10.06
C ASN A 56 -6.01 0.63 9.22
N SER A 57 -6.99 0.02 9.88
CA SER A 57 -8.28 -0.32 9.26
C SER A 57 -8.87 0.86 8.48
N GLY A 58 -9.29 0.61 7.22
CA GLY A 58 -9.90 1.61 6.34
C GLY A 58 -8.93 2.58 5.66
N GLN A 59 -7.62 2.54 5.95
CA GLN A 59 -6.66 3.47 5.38
C GLN A 59 -6.12 3.03 4.00
N LYS A 60 -5.52 3.99 3.29
CA LYS A 60 -4.81 3.78 2.02
C LYS A 60 -3.39 4.31 2.10
N THR A 61 -2.48 3.67 1.38
CA THR A 61 -1.10 4.14 1.21
C THR A 61 -1.03 5.24 0.15
N SER A 62 0.14 5.86 0.05
CA SER A 62 0.55 6.56 -1.16
C SER A 62 0.77 5.55 -2.31
N TYR A 63 0.73 6.03 -3.56
CA TYR A 63 1.06 5.21 -4.72
C TYR A 63 2.57 4.94 -4.79
N LYS A 64 2.92 3.76 -5.30
CA LYS A 64 4.28 3.40 -5.72
C LYS A 64 4.25 2.98 -7.19
N VAL A 65 5.35 3.25 -7.89
CA VAL A 65 5.48 2.96 -9.32
C VAL A 65 6.10 1.58 -9.51
N PHE A 66 5.53 0.79 -10.41
CA PHE A 66 6.01 -0.52 -10.82
C PHE A 66 6.22 -0.54 -12.34
N GLU A 67 7.20 -1.32 -12.78
CA GLU A 67 7.46 -1.55 -14.22
C GLU A 67 6.25 -2.21 -14.88
N TYR A 68 5.73 -3.26 -14.26
CA TYR A 68 4.45 -3.88 -14.56
C TYR A 68 3.84 -4.50 -13.29
N ALA A 69 2.55 -4.79 -13.36
CA ALA A 69 1.83 -5.53 -12.34
C ALA A 69 0.68 -6.32 -12.97
N TYR A 70 0.08 -7.22 -12.19
CA TYR A 70 -1.07 -8.03 -12.58
C TYR A 70 -2.30 -7.66 -11.73
N SER A 71 -3.44 -8.30 -12.01
CA SER A 71 -4.67 -8.12 -11.23
C SER A 71 -4.58 -8.64 -9.80
N TYR A 72 -3.58 -9.47 -9.54
CA TYR A 72 -3.18 -9.96 -8.22
C TYR A 72 -1.66 -9.91 -8.06
N ALA A 73 -1.19 -10.03 -6.82
CA ALA A 73 0.22 -9.96 -6.47
C ALA A 73 0.50 -10.81 -5.23
N PHE A 74 1.76 -11.16 -4.99
CA PHE A 74 2.16 -11.64 -3.68
C PHE A 74 2.04 -10.51 -2.65
N VAL A 75 1.49 -10.82 -1.47
CA VAL A 75 1.41 -9.92 -0.33
C VAL A 75 1.85 -10.67 0.92
N GLU A 76 2.76 -10.10 1.70
CA GLU A 76 3.07 -10.51 3.06
C GLU A 76 2.85 -9.34 4.00
N LEU A 77 2.19 -9.56 5.12
CA LEU A 77 1.98 -8.52 6.14
C LEU A 77 1.80 -9.15 7.52
N GLN A 78 1.85 -8.31 8.54
CA GLN A 78 1.60 -8.70 9.92
C GLN A 78 0.28 -8.14 10.46
N ILE A 79 -0.47 -8.99 11.16
CA ILE A 79 -1.64 -8.62 11.98
C ILE A 79 -1.36 -9.14 13.39
N ASP A 80 -1.44 -8.26 14.40
CA ASP A 80 -1.18 -8.60 15.81
C ASP A 80 0.15 -9.34 16.03
N GLY A 81 1.18 -8.97 15.27
CA GLY A 81 2.52 -9.57 15.33
C GLY A 81 2.67 -10.90 14.59
N GLN A 82 1.59 -11.46 14.02
CA GLN A 82 1.63 -12.70 13.25
C GLN A 82 1.70 -12.41 11.75
N THR A 83 2.53 -13.18 11.03
CA THR A 83 2.76 -12.98 9.60
C THR A 83 1.79 -13.81 8.77
N TYR A 84 1.13 -13.16 7.80
CA TYR A 84 0.19 -13.74 6.87
C TYR A 84 0.61 -13.45 5.44
N THR A 85 0.27 -14.37 4.53
CA THR A 85 0.68 -14.30 3.13
C THR A 85 -0.47 -14.61 2.19
N LEU A 86 -0.58 -13.82 1.13
CA LEU A 86 -1.32 -14.13 -0.08
C LEU A 86 -0.30 -14.44 -1.17
N GLN A 87 -0.28 -15.68 -1.65
CA GLN A 87 0.69 -16.14 -2.64
C GLN A 87 -0.07 -16.67 -3.87
N PRO A 88 0.06 -16.02 -5.04
CA PRO A 88 -0.42 -16.56 -6.30
C PRO A 88 0.29 -17.86 -6.67
N ILE A 89 -0.42 -18.78 -7.34
CA ILE A 89 0.13 -20.07 -7.78
C ILE A 89 1.09 -19.83 -8.96
N ASP A 90 0.61 -19.14 -9.99
CA ASP A 90 1.40 -18.66 -11.13
C ASP A 90 0.72 -17.43 -11.77
N TYR A 91 1.37 -16.85 -12.79
CA TYR A 91 0.84 -15.77 -13.63
C TYR A 91 0.71 -16.21 -15.11
N VAL A 92 0.68 -17.52 -15.37
CA VAL A 92 0.75 -18.03 -16.74
C VAL A 92 -0.55 -17.73 -17.47
N GLY A 93 -0.46 -17.01 -18.59
CA GLY A 93 -1.62 -16.58 -19.38
C GLY A 93 -2.28 -15.29 -18.89
N GLU A 94 -1.76 -14.68 -17.82
CA GLU A 94 -2.22 -13.37 -17.36
C GLU A 94 -1.72 -12.24 -18.26
N THR A 95 -2.53 -11.18 -18.32
CA THR A 95 -2.16 -9.92 -18.99
C THR A 95 -1.73 -8.90 -17.95
N THR A 96 -0.62 -8.20 -18.21
CA THR A 96 -0.17 -7.11 -17.35
C THR A 96 -1.16 -5.94 -17.41
N LEU A 97 -1.22 -5.19 -16.32
CA LEU A 97 -2.03 -3.98 -16.25
C LEU A 97 -1.51 -2.93 -17.22
N GLU A 98 -2.44 -2.21 -17.85
CA GLU A 98 -2.11 -0.99 -18.58
C GLU A 98 -1.54 0.07 -17.62
N LYS A 99 -0.84 1.06 -18.17
CA LYS A 99 -0.36 2.20 -17.38
C LYS A 99 -1.56 2.94 -16.77
N GLY A 100 -1.50 3.22 -15.48
CA GLY A 100 -2.58 3.86 -14.75
C GLY A 100 -2.43 3.75 -13.25
N ASN A 101 -3.41 4.32 -12.54
CA ASN A 101 -3.50 4.25 -11.09
C ASN A 101 -4.45 3.12 -10.70
N TYR A 102 -3.98 2.27 -9.79
CA TYR A 102 -4.76 1.17 -9.27
C TYR A 102 -4.60 1.06 -7.76
N THR A 103 -5.64 0.52 -7.14
CA THR A 103 -5.65 0.15 -5.73
C THR A 103 -5.72 -1.36 -5.61
N TYR A 104 -4.73 -1.94 -4.92
CA TYR A 104 -4.85 -3.28 -4.36
C TYR A 104 -5.61 -3.18 -3.04
N GLU A 105 -6.89 -3.53 -3.09
CA GLU A 105 -7.72 -3.63 -1.92
C GLU A 105 -7.47 -4.97 -1.23
N ILE A 106 -6.88 -4.92 -0.03
CA ILE A 106 -6.54 -6.08 0.78
C ILE A 106 -7.63 -6.26 1.83
N THR A 107 -8.19 -7.46 1.89
CA THR A 107 -9.11 -7.90 2.95
C THR A 107 -8.43 -8.93 3.84
N ALA A 108 -8.95 -9.09 5.05
CA ALA A 108 -8.51 -10.13 5.97
C ALA A 108 -9.73 -10.70 6.73
N ASN A 109 -9.86 -12.01 6.76
CA ASN A 109 -10.91 -12.72 7.50
C ASN A 109 -10.43 -13.15 8.91
N GLU A 110 -11.24 -13.91 9.64
CA GLU A 110 -10.90 -14.38 11.00
C GLU A 110 -9.93 -15.57 11.06
N SER A 111 -9.53 -16.13 9.92
CA SER A 111 -8.60 -17.26 9.89
C SER A 111 -7.30 -16.93 10.61
N GLN A 112 -6.74 -17.94 11.27
CA GLN A 112 -5.44 -17.86 11.93
C GLN A 112 -4.35 -18.54 11.10
N GLU A 113 -4.71 -19.15 9.98
CA GLU A 113 -3.76 -19.76 9.05
C GLU A 113 -2.95 -18.69 8.32
N ARG A 114 -1.64 -18.93 8.17
CA ARG A 114 -0.73 -18.02 7.45
C ARG A 114 -1.22 -17.74 6.03
N GLN A 115 -1.71 -18.76 5.35
CA GLN A 115 -2.36 -18.66 4.04
C GLN A 115 -3.88 -18.67 4.22
N GLY A 116 -4.62 -18.01 3.33
CA GLY A 116 -6.09 -18.01 3.36
C GLY A 116 -6.74 -16.98 4.29
N LYS A 117 -5.96 -16.27 5.13
CA LYS A 117 -6.47 -15.12 5.88
C LYS A 117 -6.71 -13.91 4.96
N LEU A 118 -5.79 -13.67 4.04
CA LEU A 118 -5.78 -12.48 3.19
C LEU A 118 -6.55 -12.70 1.90
N GLY A 119 -7.21 -11.64 1.42
CA GLY A 119 -7.79 -11.55 0.09
C GLY A 119 -7.31 -10.29 -0.63
N LEU A 120 -7.36 -10.30 -1.96
CA LEU A 120 -6.88 -9.19 -2.80
C LEU A 120 -7.86 -8.93 -3.94
N ARG A 121 -8.20 -7.66 -4.15
CA ARG A 121 -9.03 -7.19 -5.27
C ARG A 121 -8.38 -5.96 -5.92
N LEU A 122 -8.29 -5.96 -7.24
CA LEU A 122 -7.85 -4.78 -8.00
C LEU A 122 -9.02 -3.80 -8.21
N ILE A 123 -8.76 -2.52 -7.98
CA ILE A 123 -9.65 -1.41 -8.34
C ILE A 123 -8.86 -0.47 -9.26
N LYS A 124 -9.41 -0.14 -10.43
CA LYS A 124 -8.89 0.94 -11.28
C LYS A 124 -9.43 2.27 -10.75
N ASP A 125 -8.54 3.21 -10.45
CA ASP A 125 -8.90 4.53 -9.93
C ASP A 125 -9.26 5.54 -11.04
#